data_AF-A0A7V3VKE3-F1
#
_entry.id   AF-A0A7V3VKE3-F1
#
_cell.length_a   1.000
_cell.length_b   1.000
_cell.length_c   1.000
_cell.angle_alpha   90.00
_cell.angle_beta   90.00
_cell.angle_gamma   90.00
#
_symmetry.space_group_name_H-M   'P 1'
#
loop_
_entity.id
_entity.type
_entity.pdbx_description
1 polymer ?
#
loop_
_entity_poly.entity_id
_entity_poly.type
_entity_poly.pdbx_seq_one_letter_code
_entity_poly.pdbx_strand_id
1 'polypeptide(L)'
;MTGNAWLQIGLFFTLLLVLVKPLGWYMARVYEGKPCGLDRALGPLERLIYRACGVKPEEEMDWKTYAKAMILFNLFGLLAVYALQRLQGFLPLNPIHLGAVSPESAFNTAVSFATNTNWQSYGGEATMSYLTQMAGLTVQNFLSAASGLAVLVALIRGIVRREQKTIGNFWTDTVRGVLYILLPLSLVLALALVSQGVVQTFSGPKTVPLLQSVTYQSPVIDAAGKPVL
;
A
#
# COMPACT_ATOMS: atom_id res chain seq x y z
N MET A 1 31.44 -16.29 -10.01
CA MET A 1 30.07 -16.55 -9.51
C MET A 1 29.96 -18.03 -9.21
N THR A 2 29.42 -18.43 -8.06
CA THR A 2 29.34 -19.84 -7.64
C THR A 2 28.18 -20.57 -8.34
N GLY A 3 28.22 -21.91 -8.43
CA GLY A 3 27.13 -22.70 -9.02
C GLY A 3 25.77 -22.45 -8.35
N ASN A 4 25.77 -22.21 -7.03
CA ASN A 4 24.56 -21.84 -6.28
C ASN A 4 23.93 -20.53 -6.76
N ALA A 5 24.73 -19.54 -7.15
CA ALA A 5 24.21 -18.26 -7.65
C ALA A 5 23.46 -18.44 -8.98
N TRP A 6 24.01 -19.24 -9.89
CA TRP A 6 23.33 -19.57 -11.16
C TRP A 6 22.04 -20.36 -10.94
N LEU A 7 22.04 -21.31 -10.00
CA LEU A 7 20.84 -22.06 -9.65
C LEU A 7 19.75 -21.17 -9.05
N GLN A 8 20.10 -20.24 -8.15
CA GLN A 8 19.15 -19.28 -7.57
C GLN A 8 18.55 -18.37 -8.65
N ILE A 9 19.36 -17.84 -9.56
CA ILE A 9 18.89 -16.99 -10.67
C ILE A 9 17.95 -17.79 -11.58
N GLY A 10 18.35 -18.99 -11.99
CA GLY A 10 17.54 -19.86 -12.85
C GLY A 10 16.20 -20.21 -12.20
N LEU A 11 16.22 -20.57 -10.91
CA LEU A 11 15.02 -20.89 -10.15
C LEU A 11 14.09 -19.67 -10.04
N PHE A 12 14.63 -18.49 -9.72
CA PHE A 12 13.86 -17.25 -9.62
C PHE A 12 13.13 -16.92 -10.93
N PHE A 13 13.84 -16.88 -12.06
CA PHE A 13 13.22 -16.58 -13.35
C PHE A 13 12.22 -17.64 -13.78
N THR A 14 12.51 -18.92 -13.52
CA THR A 14 11.56 -20.01 -13.81
C THR A 14 10.25 -19.80 -13.06
N LEU A 15 10.31 -19.56 -11.74
CA LEU A 15 9.12 -19.32 -10.93
C LEU A 15 8.39 -18.05 -11.36
N LEU A 16 9.12 -16.96 -11.61
CA LEU A 16 8.54 -15.70 -12.08
C LEU A 16 7.75 -15.90 -13.38
N LEU A 17 8.35 -16.52 -14.41
CA LEU A 17 7.72 -16.72 -15.71
C LEU A 17 6.50 -17.66 -15.61
N VAL A 18 6.58 -18.70 -14.77
CA VAL A 18 5.45 -19.60 -14.51
C VAL A 18 4.29 -18.87 -13.85
N LEU A 19 4.55 -17.93 -12.93
CA LEU A 19 3.52 -17.18 -12.21
C LEU A 19 2.93 -16.01 -13.01
N VAL A 20 3.71 -15.38 -13.89
CA VAL A 20 3.25 -14.24 -14.71
C VAL A 20 2.05 -14.60 -15.59
N LYS A 21 2.06 -15.78 -16.22
CA LYS A 21 0.99 -16.19 -17.15
C LYS A 21 -0.39 -16.36 -16.47
N PRO A 22 -0.55 -17.16 -15.40
CA PRO A 22 -1.85 -17.32 -14.74
C PRO A 22 -2.31 -16.01 -14.08
N LEU A 23 -1.40 -15.25 -13.45
CA LEU A 23 -1.74 -13.98 -12.82
C LEU A 23 -2.17 -12.94 -13.87
N GLY A 24 -1.40 -12.78 -14.96
CA GLY A 24 -1.72 -11.84 -16.03
C GLY A 24 -3.05 -12.16 -16.71
N TRP A 25 -3.35 -13.43 -16.95
CA TRP A 25 -4.64 -13.87 -17.48
C TRP A 25 -5.80 -13.54 -16.53
N TYR A 26 -5.61 -13.75 -15.22
CA TYR A 26 -6.61 -13.42 -14.21
C TYR A 26 -6.83 -11.90 -14.13
N MET A 27 -5.75 -11.11 -14.09
CA MET A 27 -5.82 -9.64 -14.08
C MET A 27 -6.56 -9.10 -15.32
N ALA A 28 -6.28 -9.65 -16.50
CA ALA A 28 -7.00 -9.28 -17.73
C ALA A 28 -8.51 -9.48 -17.58
N ARG A 29 -8.95 -10.63 -17.05
CA ARG A 29 -10.39 -10.88 -16.80
C ARG A 29 -11.00 -9.91 -15.81
N VAL A 30 -10.30 -9.58 -14.72
CA VAL A 30 -10.76 -8.60 -13.71
C VAL A 30 -11.00 -7.23 -14.36
N TYR A 31 -10.05 -6.73 -15.14
CA TYR A 31 -10.15 -5.42 -15.79
C TYR A 31 -11.07 -5.39 -17.01
N GLU A 32 -11.37 -6.54 -17.62
CA GLU A 32 -12.39 -6.69 -18.66
C GLU A 32 -13.80 -6.90 -18.08
N GLY A 33 -13.94 -7.07 -16.77
CA GLY A 33 -15.22 -7.37 -16.12
C GLY A 33 -15.80 -8.75 -16.46
N LYS A 34 -14.94 -9.69 -16.84
CA LYS A 34 -15.32 -11.08 -17.02
C LYS A 34 -15.38 -11.80 -15.66
N PRO A 35 -16.19 -12.86 -15.52
CA PRO A 35 -16.23 -13.66 -14.30
C PRO A 35 -14.83 -14.17 -13.93
N CYS A 36 -14.39 -13.90 -12.70
CA CYS A 36 -13.04 -14.19 -12.21
C CYS A 36 -13.05 -15.17 -11.01
N GLY A 37 -14.22 -15.65 -10.60
CA GLY A 37 -14.41 -16.54 -9.45
C GLY A 37 -14.60 -15.77 -8.15
N LEU A 38 -13.65 -14.86 -7.84
CA LEU A 38 -13.71 -14.01 -6.65
C LEU A 38 -14.84 -12.98 -6.71
N ASP A 39 -15.32 -12.61 -7.90
CA ASP A 39 -16.49 -11.76 -8.12
C ASP A 39 -17.77 -12.29 -7.46
N ARG A 40 -17.90 -13.61 -7.29
CA ARG A 40 -19.04 -14.19 -6.58
C ARG A 40 -19.05 -13.86 -5.09
N ALA A 41 -17.87 -13.88 -4.46
CA ALA A 41 -17.72 -13.63 -3.03
C ALA A 41 -17.59 -12.14 -2.70
N LEU A 42 -16.80 -11.39 -3.49
CA LEU A 42 -16.50 -9.97 -3.24
C LEU A 42 -17.39 -9.01 -4.05
N GLY A 43 -18.17 -9.50 -5.02
CA GLY A 43 -19.08 -8.67 -5.81
C GLY A 43 -20.11 -7.87 -4.99
N PRO A 44 -20.70 -8.40 -3.89
CA PRO A 44 -21.53 -7.59 -3.00
C PRO A 44 -20.78 -6.40 -2.40
N LEU A 45 -19.51 -6.60 -2.02
CA LEU A 45 -18.65 -5.56 -1.47
C LEU A 45 -18.27 -4.53 -2.55
N GLU A 46 -17.92 -4.97 -3.76
CA GLU A 46 -17.70 -4.08 -4.91
C GLU A 46 -18.93 -3.18 -5.16
N ARG A 47 -20.13 -3.76 -5.22
CA ARG A 47 -21.38 -3.00 -5.39
C ARG A 47 -21.66 -2.05 -4.23
N LEU A 48 -21.34 -2.45 -3.00
CA LEU A 48 -21.49 -1.57 -1.83
C LEU A 48 -20.57 -0.36 -1.93
N ILE A 49 -19.30 -0.56 -2.29
CA ILE A 49 -18.33 0.52 -2.48
C ILE A 49 -18.80 1.46 -3.59
N TYR A 50 -19.25 0.93 -4.73
CA TYR A 50 -19.78 1.75 -5.81
C TYR A 50 -20.99 2.57 -5.39
N ARG A 51 -21.93 1.99 -4.65
CA ARG A 51 -23.10 2.72 -4.14
C ARG A 51 -22.72 3.77 -3.11
N ALA A 52 -21.81 3.47 -2.18
CA ALA A 52 -21.38 4.39 -1.14
C ALA A 52 -20.61 5.60 -1.70
N CYS A 53 -19.81 5.38 -2.75
CA CYS A 53 -19.03 6.42 -3.40
C CYS A 53 -19.74 7.08 -4.60
N GLY A 54 -20.96 6.66 -4.94
CA GLY A 54 -21.70 7.16 -6.10
C GLY A 54 -21.05 6.81 -7.45
N VAL A 55 -20.23 5.77 -7.50
CA VAL A 55 -19.53 5.32 -8.72
C VAL A 55 -20.51 4.57 -9.61
N LYS A 56 -20.64 5.02 -10.85
CA LYS A 56 -21.36 4.32 -11.91
C LYS A 56 -20.34 3.54 -12.77
N PRO A 57 -20.25 2.21 -12.67
CA PRO A 57 -19.22 1.44 -13.36
C PRO A 57 -19.37 1.46 -14.89
N GLU A 58 -20.59 1.66 -15.39
CA GLU A 58 -20.90 1.73 -16.83
C GLU A 58 -20.52 3.08 -17.46
N GLU A 59 -20.19 4.09 -16.66
CA GLU A 59 -19.85 5.43 -17.15
C GLU A 59 -18.37 5.46 -17.54
N GLU A 60 -18.09 5.44 -18.84
CA GLU A 60 -16.72 5.55 -19.34
C GLU A 60 -16.21 7.00 -19.34
N MET A 61 -14.92 7.15 -19.08
CA MET A 61 -14.21 8.42 -19.01
C MET A 61 -13.32 8.61 -20.23
N ASP A 62 -13.23 9.85 -20.72
CA ASP A 62 -12.14 10.27 -21.61
C ASP A 62 -10.81 10.36 -20.84
N TRP A 63 -9.69 10.51 -21.55
CA TRP A 63 -8.37 10.51 -20.93
C TRP A 63 -8.18 11.69 -19.96
N LYS A 64 -8.79 12.85 -20.23
CA LYS A 64 -8.67 14.04 -19.38
C LYS A 64 -9.38 13.82 -18.05
N THR A 65 -10.58 13.27 -18.10
CA THR A 65 -11.39 12.97 -16.91
C THR A 65 -10.72 11.87 -16.09
N TYR A 66 -10.20 10.83 -16.74
CA TYR A 66 -9.46 9.75 -16.09
C TYR A 66 -8.22 10.28 -15.36
N ALA A 67 -7.39 11.10 -16.03
CA ALA A 67 -6.19 11.70 -15.44
C ALA A 67 -6.52 12.63 -14.27
N LYS A 68 -7.55 13.47 -14.39
CA LYS A 68 -8.00 14.34 -13.30
C LYS A 68 -8.48 13.53 -12.10
N ALA A 69 -9.26 12.47 -12.31
CA ALA A 69 -9.73 11.59 -11.24
C ALA A 69 -8.53 10.95 -10.50
N MET A 70 -7.55 10.44 -11.25
CA MET A 70 -6.33 9.85 -10.70
C MET A 70 -5.51 10.85 -9.88
N ILE A 71 -5.27 12.05 -10.40
CA ILE A 71 -4.50 13.10 -9.69
C ILE A 71 -5.22 13.52 -8.41
N LEU A 72 -6.52 13.82 -8.49
CA LEU A 72 -7.30 14.24 -7.32
C LEU A 72 -7.33 13.15 -6.26
N PHE A 73 -7.52 11.89 -6.65
CA PHE A 73 -7.54 10.76 -5.73
C PHE A 73 -6.22 10.63 -4.96
N ASN A 74 -5.08 10.71 -5.66
CA ASN A 74 -3.77 10.63 -5.03
C ASN A 74 -3.46 11.86 -4.16
N LEU A 75 -3.93 13.06 -4.56
CA LEU A 75 -3.81 14.26 -3.75
C LEU A 75 -4.58 14.14 -2.43
N PHE A 76 -5.82 13.66 -2.45
CA PHE A 76 -6.58 13.42 -1.21
C PHE A 76 -5.92 12.38 -0.33
N GLY A 77 -5.41 11.29 -0.91
CA GLY A 77 -4.65 10.28 -0.18
C GLY A 77 -3.40 10.87 0.50
N LEU A 78 -2.63 11.70 -0.20
CA LEU A 78 -1.47 12.39 0.33
C LEU A 78 -1.86 13.28 1.51
N LEU A 79 -2.91 14.10 1.36
CA LEU A 79 -3.39 14.99 2.42
C LEU A 79 -3.87 14.21 3.64
N ALA A 80 -4.54 13.07 3.45
CA ALA A 80 -4.97 12.19 4.54
C ALA A 80 -3.79 11.65 5.34
N VAL A 81 -2.74 11.17 4.65
CA VAL A 81 -1.52 10.64 5.30
C VAL A 81 -0.73 11.73 6.00
N TYR A 82 -0.66 12.92 5.39
CA TYR A 82 -0.07 14.09 6.04
C TYR A 82 -0.83 14.44 7.33
N ALA A 83 -2.15 14.53 7.28
CA ALA A 83 -2.99 14.82 8.44
C ALA A 83 -2.85 13.74 9.53
N LEU A 84 -2.87 12.45 9.17
CA LEU A 84 -2.68 11.35 10.13
C LEU A 84 -1.36 11.49 10.89
N GLN A 85 -0.25 11.76 10.19
CA GLN A 85 1.06 11.95 10.82
C GLN A 85 1.12 13.18 11.74
N ARG A 86 0.52 14.30 11.30
CA ARG A 86 0.48 15.55 12.06
C ARG A 86 -0.43 15.48 13.28
N LEU A 87 -1.44 14.60 13.25
CA LEU A 87 -2.40 14.42 14.34
C LEU A 87 -2.13 13.16 15.18
N GLN A 88 -1.12 12.35 14.85
CA GLN A 88 -0.95 11.02 15.46
C GLN A 88 -0.84 11.02 16.98
N GLY A 89 -0.34 12.12 17.57
CA GLY A 89 -0.24 12.25 19.02
C GLY A 89 -1.58 12.18 19.75
N PHE A 90 -2.68 12.49 19.07
CA PHE A 90 -4.04 12.46 19.61
C PHE A 90 -4.84 11.22 19.18
N LEU A 91 -4.28 10.40 18.29
CA LEU A 91 -4.98 9.27 17.69
C LEU A 91 -4.77 7.98 18.50
N PRO A 92 -5.73 7.02 18.45
CA PRO A 92 -5.59 5.73 19.13
C PRO A 92 -4.50 4.86 18.48
N LEU A 93 -4.23 3.69 19.08
CA LEU A 93 -3.17 2.76 18.64
C LEU A 93 -1.77 3.41 18.60
N ASN A 94 -1.48 4.16 19.66
CA ASN A 94 -0.18 4.79 19.92
C ASN A 94 0.34 4.39 21.31
N PRO A 95 0.71 3.11 21.52
CA PRO A 95 1.04 2.58 22.86
C PRO A 95 2.32 3.18 23.46
N ILE A 96 3.15 3.83 22.63
CA ILE A 96 4.39 4.50 23.03
C ILE A 96 4.24 6.03 23.07
N HIS A 97 3.02 6.55 22.91
CA HIS A 97 2.69 7.97 23.00
C HIS A 97 3.57 8.89 22.14
N LEU A 98 3.85 8.47 20.90
CA LEU A 98 4.59 9.26 19.93
C LEU A 98 3.86 10.57 19.60
N GLY A 99 4.59 11.68 19.60
CA GLY A 99 4.07 12.99 19.23
C GLY A 99 3.83 13.13 17.72
N ALA A 100 3.40 14.32 17.29
CA ALA A 100 3.22 14.64 15.88
C ALA A 100 4.56 14.58 15.10
N VAL A 101 4.59 13.89 13.96
CA VAL A 101 5.76 13.84 13.06
C VAL A 101 6.02 15.22 12.49
N SER A 102 7.27 15.71 12.44
CA SER A 102 7.59 17.07 11.95
C SER A 102 6.97 17.37 10.57
N PRO A 103 6.61 18.63 10.26
CA PRO A 103 5.94 18.96 9.00
C PRO A 103 6.68 18.50 7.75
N GLU A 104 8.01 18.64 7.74
CA GLU A 104 8.87 18.30 6.61
C GLU A 104 8.91 16.78 6.38
N SER A 105 9.08 16.02 7.46
CA SER A 105 9.08 14.56 7.42
C SER A 105 7.70 14.00 7.07
N ALA A 106 6.63 14.60 7.63
CA ALA A 106 5.26 14.21 7.34
C ALA A 106 4.91 14.44 5.86
N PHE A 107 5.31 15.59 5.31
CA PHE A 107 5.11 15.92 3.90
C PHE A 107 5.90 14.98 2.98
N ASN A 108 7.19 14.79 3.25
CA ASN A 108 8.05 13.90 2.48
C ASN A 108 7.49 12.46 2.47
N THR A 109 7.10 11.95 3.63
CA THR A 109 6.51 10.61 3.77
C THR A 109 5.18 10.51 3.01
N ALA A 110 4.29 11.51 3.15
CA ALA A 110 3.01 11.51 2.46
C ALA A 110 3.17 11.50 0.92
N VAL A 111 4.06 12.35 0.39
CA VAL A 111 4.41 12.36 -1.04
C VAL A 111 4.99 11.01 -1.45
N SER A 112 5.89 10.45 -0.65
CA SER A 112 6.59 9.23 -1.02
C SER A 112 5.67 8.01 -1.12
N PHE A 113 4.72 7.87 -0.20
CA PHE A 113 3.75 6.79 -0.23
C PHE A 113 2.68 7.01 -1.31
N ALA A 114 2.22 8.24 -1.52
CA ALA A 114 1.29 8.57 -2.61
C ALA A 114 1.90 8.34 -4.01
N THR A 115 3.22 8.48 -4.14
CA THR A 115 3.97 8.24 -5.39
C THR A 115 4.51 6.81 -5.50
N ASN A 116 4.11 5.90 -4.62
CA ASN A 116 4.55 4.50 -4.60
C ASN A 116 6.09 4.33 -4.52
N THR A 117 6.78 5.31 -3.93
CA THR A 117 8.24 5.32 -3.77
C THR A 117 8.65 4.72 -2.43
N ASN A 118 7.88 5.02 -1.37
CA ASN A 118 8.08 4.51 -0.02
C ASN A 118 9.47 4.81 0.59
N TRP A 119 10.04 5.96 0.23
CA TRP A 119 11.20 6.57 0.88
C TRP A 119 10.93 6.84 2.35
N GLN A 120 11.91 6.52 3.21
CA GLN A 120 11.82 6.65 4.65
C GLN A 120 13.09 7.31 5.18
N SER A 121 12.97 8.56 5.62
CA SER A 121 14.05 9.30 6.30
C SER A 121 13.86 9.34 7.82
N TYR A 122 13.12 8.38 8.37
CA TYR A 122 12.73 8.33 9.78
C TYR A 122 12.90 6.89 10.31
N GLY A 123 13.12 6.74 11.62
CA GLY A 123 13.06 5.44 12.27
C GLY A 123 11.61 5.04 12.50
N GLY A 124 11.14 3.97 11.85
CA GLY A 124 9.73 3.57 11.87
C GLY A 124 9.17 3.38 13.27
N GLU A 125 9.92 2.66 14.12
CA GLU A 125 9.54 2.32 15.49
C GLU A 125 9.59 3.52 16.44
N ALA A 126 10.41 4.53 16.13
CA ALA A 126 10.61 5.72 16.95
C ALA A 126 9.79 6.93 16.48
N THR A 127 9.20 6.88 15.28
CA THR A 127 8.53 8.04 14.66
C THR A 127 7.06 7.79 14.35
N MET A 128 6.66 6.58 13.94
CA MET A 128 5.30 6.32 13.46
C MET A 128 4.47 5.48 14.44
N SER A 129 3.32 6.00 14.84
CA SER A 129 2.31 5.24 15.61
C SER A 129 1.74 4.08 14.80
N TYR A 130 1.16 3.08 15.47
CA TYR A 130 0.62 1.91 14.78
C TYR A 130 -0.56 2.29 13.88
N LEU A 131 -1.39 3.25 14.29
CA LEU A 131 -2.46 3.75 13.44
C LEU A 131 -1.92 4.41 12.18
N THR A 132 -0.88 5.23 12.28
CA THR A 132 -0.26 5.88 11.10
C THR A 132 0.26 4.84 10.11
N GLN A 133 0.94 3.79 10.60
CA GLN A 133 1.44 2.71 9.75
C GLN A 133 0.30 1.90 9.10
N MET A 134 -0.74 1.57 9.87
CA MET A 134 -1.86 0.74 9.40
C MET A 134 -2.84 1.51 8.50
N ALA A 135 -3.36 2.63 8.97
CA ALA A 135 -4.43 3.38 8.29
C ALA A 135 -3.92 4.44 7.31
N GLY A 136 -2.65 4.84 7.42
CA GLY A 136 -2.00 5.77 6.49
C GLY A 136 -1.13 5.04 5.48
N LEU A 137 0.01 4.54 5.94
CA LEU A 137 1.07 4.00 5.08
C LEU A 137 0.61 2.74 4.32
N THR A 138 0.00 1.79 5.02
CA THR A 138 -0.47 0.54 4.40
C THR A 138 -1.60 0.81 3.41
N VAL A 139 -2.54 1.70 3.73
CA VAL A 139 -3.60 2.11 2.79
C VAL A 139 -2.99 2.70 1.51
N GLN A 140 -1.98 3.57 1.62
CA GLN A 140 -1.29 4.09 0.45
C GLN A 140 -0.58 3.02 -0.38
N ASN A 141 0.04 2.02 0.26
CA ASN A 141 0.66 0.90 -0.47
C ASN A 141 -0.33 0.19 -1.40
N PHE A 142 -1.62 0.14 -1.05
CA PHE A 142 -2.66 -0.38 -1.93
C PHE A 142 -3.10 0.65 -2.98
N LEU A 143 -3.40 1.88 -2.56
CA LEU A 143 -4.01 2.88 -3.45
C LEU A 143 -3.04 3.41 -4.52
N SER A 144 -1.76 3.60 -4.18
CA SER A 144 -0.74 4.06 -5.12
C SER A 144 -0.40 2.95 -6.13
N ALA A 145 -0.29 1.70 -5.69
CA ALA A 145 -0.14 0.54 -6.57
C ALA A 145 -1.35 0.34 -7.49
N ALA A 146 -2.57 0.42 -6.95
CA ALA A 146 -3.80 0.31 -7.73
C ALA A 146 -3.93 1.45 -8.76
N SER A 147 -3.52 2.67 -8.42
CA SER A 147 -3.47 3.79 -9.35
C SER A 147 -2.51 3.51 -10.51
N GLY A 148 -1.32 2.96 -10.24
CA GLY A 148 -0.36 2.55 -11.27
C GLY A 148 -0.91 1.47 -12.20
N LEU A 149 -1.56 0.44 -11.64
CA LEU A 149 -2.24 -0.60 -12.42
C LEU A 149 -3.37 -0.02 -13.28
N ALA A 150 -4.18 0.88 -12.73
CA ALA A 150 -5.29 1.52 -13.43
C ALA A 150 -4.78 2.31 -14.65
N VAL A 151 -3.71 3.11 -14.49
CA VAL A 151 -3.07 3.84 -15.60
C VAL A 151 -2.52 2.88 -16.67
N LEU A 152 -1.87 1.79 -16.27
CA LEU A 152 -1.38 0.78 -17.21
C LEU A 152 -2.53 0.15 -18.02
N VAL A 153 -3.65 -0.18 -17.36
CA VAL A 153 -4.83 -0.74 -18.02
C VAL A 153 -5.48 0.28 -18.96
N ALA A 154 -5.58 1.53 -18.55
CA ALA A 154 -6.08 2.61 -19.39
C ALA A 154 -5.22 2.78 -20.65
N LEU A 155 -3.90 2.69 -20.53
CA LEU A 155 -2.96 2.70 -21.66
C LEU A 155 -3.19 1.50 -22.59
N ILE A 156 -3.30 0.28 -22.04
CA ILE A 156 -3.58 -0.94 -22.81
C ILE A 156 -4.90 -0.78 -23.58
N ARG A 157 -5.96 -0.28 -22.93
CA ARG A 157 -7.25 -0.02 -23.59
C ARG A 157 -7.12 1.01 -24.71
N GLY A 158 -6.33 2.07 -24.53
CA GLY A 158 -6.06 3.07 -25.55
C GLY A 158 -5.31 2.52 -26.78
N ILE A 159 -4.50 1.48 -26.62
CA ILE A 159 -3.81 0.80 -27.73
C ILE A 159 -4.72 -0.21 -28.43
N VAL A 160 -5.52 -0.97 -27.67
CA VAL A 160 -6.33 -2.09 -28.21
C VAL A 160 -7.63 -1.60 -28.84
N ARG A 161 -8.30 -0.60 -28.26
CA ARG A 161 -9.59 -0.10 -28.75
C ARG A 161 -9.39 0.78 -29.98
N ARG A 162 -10.17 0.55 -31.04
CA ARG A 162 -10.15 1.36 -32.27
C ARG A 162 -11.27 2.39 -32.25
N GLU A 163 -10.94 3.64 -32.57
CA GLU A 163 -11.87 4.77 -32.73
C GLU A 163 -12.73 5.13 -31.49
N GLN A 164 -12.34 4.64 -30.31
CA GLN A 164 -13.02 4.97 -29.05
C GLN A 164 -12.49 6.28 -28.46
N LYS A 165 -13.39 7.10 -27.91
CA LYS A 165 -13.03 8.36 -27.23
C LYS A 165 -12.72 8.19 -25.74
N THR A 166 -12.90 6.98 -25.22
CA THR A 166 -12.91 6.65 -23.79
C THR A 166 -12.01 5.47 -23.46
N ILE A 167 -11.49 5.46 -22.23
CA ILE A 167 -10.47 4.48 -21.76
C ILE A 167 -10.93 3.69 -20.52
N GLY A 168 -12.24 3.62 -20.29
CA GLY A 168 -12.85 2.96 -19.13
C GLY A 168 -13.07 3.92 -17.96
N ASN A 169 -13.02 3.42 -16.73
CA ASN A 169 -13.41 4.19 -15.54
C ASN A 169 -12.37 4.02 -14.42
N PHE A 170 -11.72 5.12 -14.03
CA PHE A 170 -10.64 5.11 -13.03
C PHE A 170 -11.05 4.52 -11.68
N TRP A 171 -12.26 4.85 -11.22
CA TRP A 171 -12.79 4.36 -9.94
C TRP A 171 -13.02 2.85 -9.97
N THR A 172 -13.57 2.36 -11.09
CA THR A 172 -13.82 0.93 -11.30
C THR A 172 -12.49 0.17 -11.34
N ASP A 173 -11.51 0.67 -12.09
CA ASP A 173 -10.19 0.05 -12.21
C ASP A 173 -9.45 0.01 -10.86
N THR A 174 -9.51 1.10 -10.10
CA THR A 174 -8.86 1.19 -8.79
C THR A 174 -9.50 0.22 -7.79
N VAL A 175 -10.83 0.23 -7.67
CA VAL A 175 -11.55 -0.67 -6.75
C VAL A 175 -11.28 -2.14 -7.09
N ARG A 176 -11.31 -2.49 -8.38
CA ARG A 176 -11.04 -3.87 -8.81
C ARG A 176 -9.59 -4.27 -8.60
N GLY A 177 -8.64 -3.37 -8.85
CA GLY A 177 -7.23 -3.58 -8.57
C GLY A 177 -6.99 -3.90 -7.10
N VAL A 178 -7.62 -3.15 -6.19
CA VAL A 178 -7.52 -3.41 -4.75
C VAL A 178 -8.23 -4.70 -4.36
N LEU A 179 -9.53 -4.83 -4.66
CA LEU A 179 -10.36 -5.93 -4.14
C LEU A 179 -10.01 -7.30 -4.71
N TYR A 180 -9.71 -7.38 -6.00
CA TYR A 180 -9.59 -8.67 -6.70
C TYR A 180 -8.14 -9.09 -6.92
N ILE A 181 -7.17 -8.18 -6.82
CA ILE A 181 -5.76 -8.46 -7.11
C ILE A 181 -4.91 -8.24 -5.87
N LEU A 182 -4.79 -6.99 -5.39
CA LEU A 182 -3.85 -6.66 -4.33
C LEU A 182 -4.26 -7.25 -2.98
N LEU A 183 -5.52 -7.10 -2.57
CA LEU A 183 -6.00 -7.54 -1.27
C LEU A 183 -5.93 -9.07 -1.09
N PRO A 184 -6.38 -9.91 -2.04
CA PRO A 184 -6.28 -11.37 -1.89
C PRO A 184 -4.82 -11.85 -1.87
N LEU A 185 -3.97 -11.32 -2.76
CA LEU A 185 -2.56 -11.70 -2.82
C LEU A 185 -1.79 -11.28 -1.55
N SER A 186 -1.99 -10.05 -1.11
CA SER A 186 -1.37 -9.54 0.12
C SER A 186 -1.83 -10.29 1.36
N LEU A 187 -3.11 -10.69 1.45
CA LEU A 187 -3.61 -11.47 2.57
C LEU A 187 -2.94 -12.85 2.64
N VAL A 188 -2.84 -13.56 1.52
CA VAL A 188 -2.16 -14.86 1.47
C VAL A 188 -0.69 -14.72 1.85
N LEU A 189 0.00 -13.72 1.31
CA LEU A 189 1.41 -13.48 1.63
C LEU A 189 1.61 -13.07 3.09
N ALA A 190 0.74 -12.21 3.64
CA ALA A 190 0.81 -11.80 5.03
C ALA A 190 0.64 -12.98 5.98
N LEU A 191 -0.32 -13.88 5.72
CA LEU A 191 -0.50 -15.10 6.52
C LEU A 191 0.71 -16.03 6.42
N ALA A 192 1.29 -16.18 5.22
CA ALA A 192 2.52 -16.95 5.04
C ALA A 192 3.67 -16.34 5.87
N LEU A 193 3.87 -15.03 5.80
CA LEU A 193 4.91 -14.33 6.57
C LEU A 193 4.70 -14.46 8.08
N VAL A 194 3.47 -14.29 8.57
CA VAL A 194 3.13 -14.49 9.99
C VAL A 194 3.44 -15.92 10.43
N SER A 195 3.15 -16.93 9.59
CA SER A 195 3.52 -18.32 9.88
C SER A 195 5.03 -18.56 10.00
N GLN A 196 5.85 -17.71 9.37
CA GLN A 196 7.32 -17.74 9.44
C GLN A 196 7.89 -16.83 10.55
N GLY A 197 7.04 -16.23 11.40
CA GLY A 197 7.47 -15.45 12.57
C GLY A 197 7.44 -13.93 12.37
N VAL A 198 6.89 -13.42 11.27
CA VAL A 198 6.66 -11.97 11.12
C VAL A 198 5.59 -11.50 12.12
N VAL A 199 5.88 -10.39 12.80
CA VAL A 199 5.04 -9.85 13.87
C VAL A 199 3.78 -9.19 13.30
N GLN A 200 2.61 -9.60 13.79
CA GLN A 200 1.31 -8.97 13.51
C GLN A 200 0.54 -8.78 14.83
N THR A 201 0.70 -7.64 15.49
CA THR A 201 0.09 -7.36 16.80
C THR A 201 -0.16 -5.86 17.02
N PHE A 202 -1.08 -5.55 17.92
CA PHE A 202 -1.29 -4.20 18.46
C PHE A 202 -0.72 -4.02 19.87
N SER A 203 -0.01 -5.03 20.39
CA SER A 203 0.66 -4.94 21.68
C SER A 203 1.80 -3.93 21.63
N GLY A 204 1.94 -3.10 22.67
CA GLY A 204 3.09 -2.21 22.81
C GLY A 204 4.42 -2.96 23.02
N PRO A 205 5.55 -2.23 23.02
CA PRO A 205 6.87 -2.80 23.21
C PRO A 205 6.95 -3.65 24.48
N LYS A 206 7.71 -4.75 24.39
CA LYS A 206 7.93 -5.67 25.50
C LYS A 206 9.34 -5.49 26.03
N THR A 207 9.46 -5.26 27.34
CA THR A 207 10.74 -5.36 28.04
C THR A 207 11.03 -6.84 28.31
N VAL A 208 12.14 -7.35 27.79
CA VAL A 208 12.53 -8.75 27.94
C VAL A 208 13.85 -8.84 28.70
N PRO A 209 13.94 -9.64 29.79
CA PRO A 209 15.20 -9.85 30.48
C PRO A 209 16.16 -10.64 29.58
N LEU A 210 17.38 -10.13 29.40
CA LEU A 210 18.41 -10.78 28.58
C LEU A 210 19.18 -11.81 29.41
N LEU A 211 19.64 -12.89 28.75
CA LEU A 211 20.50 -13.91 29.37
C LEU A 211 21.87 -13.36 29.78
N GLN A 212 22.34 -12.32 29.10
CA GLN A 212 23.57 -11.59 29.41
C GLN A 212 23.25 -10.10 29.46
N SER A 213 23.82 -9.40 30.44
CA SER A 213 23.75 -7.94 30.54
C SER A 213 24.48 -7.30 29.37
N VAL A 214 23.78 -6.45 28.61
CA VAL A 214 24.37 -5.67 27.53
C VAL A 214 24.52 -4.24 28.02
N THR A 215 25.76 -3.76 28.12
CA THR A 215 26.05 -2.37 28.44
C THR A 215 26.02 -1.55 27.15
N TYR A 216 24.98 -0.77 26.94
CA TYR A 216 24.94 0.23 25.88
C TYR A 216 25.25 1.60 26.48
N GLN A 217 25.97 2.44 25.73
CA GLN A 217 26.13 3.86 26.09
C GLN A 217 24.77 4.53 25.92
N SER A 218 24.04 4.69 27.03
CA SER A 218 22.87 5.55 27.06
C SER A 218 23.33 6.99 26.79
N PRO A 219 22.69 7.74 25.87
CA PRO A 219 22.95 9.16 25.69
C PRO A 219 22.84 9.86 27.05
N VAL A 220 23.84 10.65 27.42
CA VAL A 220 23.77 11.49 28.62
C VAL A 220 22.57 12.41 28.40
N ILE A 221 21.61 12.39 29.32
CA ILE A 221 20.41 13.24 29.24
C ILE A 221 20.59 14.42 30.20
N ASP A 222 20.22 15.62 29.76
CA ASP A 222 20.20 16.81 30.60
C ASP A 222 19.08 16.75 31.65
N ALA A 223 19.02 17.74 32.55
CA ALA A 223 17.98 17.82 33.58
C ALA A 223 16.55 17.97 33.01
N ALA A 224 16.41 18.24 31.71
CA ALA A 224 15.14 18.31 30.98
C ALA A 224 14.84 17.02 30.17
N GLY A 225 15.67 15.98 30.31
CA GLY A 225 15.50 14.70 29.62
C GLY A 225 15.90 14.72 28.14
N LYS A 226 16.65 15.72 27.68
CA LYS A 226 17.14 15.81 26.30
C LYS A 226 18.55 15.23 26.18
N PRO A 227 18.89 14.50 25.11
CA PRO A 227 20.24 14.01 24.88
C PRO A 227 21.24 15.18 24.80
N VAL A 228 22.27 15.14 25.65
CA VAL A 228 23.47 15.96 25.57
C VAL A 228 24.28 15.41 24.39
N LEU A 229 24.40 16.23 23.33
CA LEU A 229 25.27 15.95 22.18
C LEU A 229 26.74 15.95 22.58
#